data_AF-A0A7X9FR74-F1
#
_entry.id   AF-A0A7X9FR74-F1
#
_cell.length_a   1.000
_cell.length_b   1.000
_cell.length_c   1.000
_cell.angle_alpha   90.00
_cell.angle_beta   90.00
_cell.angle_gamma   90.00
#
_symmetry.space_group_name_H-M   'P 1'
#
loop_
_entity.id
_entity.type
_entity.pdbx_description
1 polymer ?
#
loop_
_entity_poly.entity_id
_entity_poly.type
_entity_poly.pdbx_seq_one_letter_code
_entity_poly.pdbx_strand_id
1 'polypeptide(L)'
;KIALNKVRLAVVAEGDPGLWDIVLHLLPNPYFIGGLFVIALGACLFFTLLYTTDISRALPVMGGIGYIIVFVYGHFLLGESINSYQIVGVLLLTIGTFFLTK
;
A
#
# COMPACT_ATOMS: atom_id res chain seq x y z
N LYS A 1 -2.66 -14.78 1.61
CA LYS A 1 -1.63 -15.79 2.00
C LYS A 1 -1.51 -16.97 1.01
N ILE A 2 -2.58 -17.48 0.42
CA ILE A 2 -2.54 -18.67 -0.46
C ILE A 2 -1.80 -18.45 -1.79
N ALA A 3 -1.96 -17.28 -2.44
CA ALA A 3 -1.28 -16.98 -3.72
C ALA A 3 0.24 -16.86 -3.60
N LEU A 4 0.74 -16.22 -2.52
CA LEU A 4 2.17 -16.11 -2.22
C LEU A 4 2.84 -17.46 -1.95
N ASN A 5 2.10 -18.42 -1.39
CA ASN A 5 2.62 -19.76 -1.16
C ASN A 5 2.79 -20.52 -2.49
N LYS A 6 1.88 -20.37 -3.45
CA LYS A 6 2.03 -21.00 -4.77
C LYS A 6 3.21 -20.42 -5.56
N VAL A 7 3.42 -19.10 -5.51
CA VAL A 7 4.59 -18.46 -6.13
C VAL A 7 5.89 -18.90 -5.46
N ARG A 8 5.93 -18.96 -4.12
CA ARG A 8 7.10 -19.49 -3.38
C ARG A 8 7.41 -20.95 -3.75
N LEU A 9 6.39 -21.79 -3.91
CA LEU A 9 6.57 -23.20 -4.28
C LEU A 9 7.05 -23.36 -5.73
N ALA A 10 6.61 -22.51 -6.66
CA ALA A 10 7.13 -22.47 -8.02
C ALA A 10 8.61 -21.99 -8.07
N VAL A 11 8.95 -20.96 -7.30
CA VAL A 11 10.32 -20.42 -7.20
C VAL A 11 11.31 -21.43 -6.62
N VAL A 12 10.88 -22.23 -5.64
CA VAL A 12 11.73 -23.27 -5.03
C VAL A 12 11.87 -24.50 -5.94
N ALA A 13 10.91 -24.75 -6.83
CA ALA A 13 10.89 -25.95 -7.68
C ALA A 13 11.74 -25.84 -8.96
N GLU A 14 11.88 -24.65 -9.55
CA GLU A 14 12.49 -24.50 -10.89
C GLU A 14 13.96 -24.05 -10.88
N GLY A 15 14.51 -23.57 -9.76
CA GLY A 15 15.83 -22.95 -9.73
C GLY A 15 15.80 -21.57 -10.38
N ASP A 16 16.12 -20.52 -9.60
CA ASP A 16 16.04 -19.09 -9.94
C ASP A 16 15.17 -18.77 -11.17
N PRO A 17 13.83 -18.85 -11.06
CA PRO A 17 12.97 -18.46 -12.17
C PRO A 17 13.29 -17.02 -12.54
N GLY A 18 13.39 -16.77 -13.86
CA GLY A 18 13.61 -15.43 -14.35
C GLY A 18 12.51 -14.51 -13.86
N LEU A 19 12.84 -13.23 -13.63
CA LEU A 19 11.85 -12.21 -13.24
C LEU A 19 10.63 -12.21 -14.18
N TRP A 20 10.85 -12.54 -15.45
CA TRP A 20 9.81 -12.65 -16.47
C TRP A 20 8.81 -13.78 -16.20
N ASP A 21 9.25 -14.95 -15.75
CA ASP A 21 8.38 -16.09 -15.49
C ASP A 21 7.47 -15.86 -14.28
N ILE A 22 7.99 -15.15 -13.28
CA ILE A 22 7.23 -14.74 -12.09
C ILE A 22 6.12 -13.76 -12.49
N VAL A 23 6.44 -12.75 -13.31
CA VAL A 23 5.46 -11.74 -13.77
C VAL A 23 4.38 -12.39 -14.64
N LEU A 24 4.76 -13.27 -15.58
CA LEU A 24 3.82 -13.99 -16.45
C LEU A 24 2.87 -14.90 -15.65
N HIS A 25 3.34 -15.52 -14.57
CA HIS A 25 2.49 -16.32 -13.68
C HIS A 25 1.55 -15.50 -12.79
N LEU A 26 1.93 -14.27 -12.44
CA LEU A 26 1.11 -13.36 -11.61
C LEU A 26 0.06 -12.60 -12.42
N LEU A 27 0.31 -12.36 -13.71
CA LEU A 27 -0.58 -11.66 -14.64
C LEU A 27 -2.03 -12.16 -14.63
N PRO A 28 -2.36 -13.47 -14.66
CA PRO A 28 -3.75 -13.93 -14.65
C PRO A 28 -4.45 -13.81 -13.28
N ASN A 29 -3.74 -13.42 -12.21
CA ASN A 29 -4.34 -13.30 -10.89
C ASN A 29 -5.08 -11.95 -10.74
N PRO A 30 -6.42 -11.94 -10.59
CA PRO A 30 -7.20 -10.71 -10.52
C PRO A 30 -6.84 -9.85 -9.29
N TYR A 31 -6.37 -10.46 -8.20
CA TYR A 31 -5.91 -9.72 -7.03
C TYR A 31 -4.57 -9.02 -7.28
N PHE A 32 -3.69 -9.60 -8.09
CA PHE A 32 -2.42 -8.99 -8.47
C PHE A 32 -2.67 -7.79 -9.40
N ILE A 33 -3.51 -7.97 -10.43
CA ILE A 33 -3.91 -6.89 -11.33
C ILE A 33 -4.65 -5.78 -10.57
N GLY A 34 -5.58 -6.14 -9.68
CA GLY A 34 -6.30 -5.19 -8.84
C GLY A 34 -5.35 -4.38 -7.94
N GLY A 35 -4.40 -5.04 -7.30
CA GLY A 35 -3.35 -4.38 -6.52
C GLY A 35 -2.49 -3.43 -7.37
N LEU A 36 -2.08 -3.89 -8.56
CA LEU A 36 -1.29 -3.08 -9.50
C LEU A 36 -2.06 -1.84 -9.98
N PHE A 37 -3.35 -2.00 -10.26
CA PHE A 37 -4.23 -0.90 -10.67
C PHE A 37 -4.41 0.13 -9.54
N VAL A 38 -4.63 -0.32 -8.30
CA VAL A 38 -4.74 0.57 -7.14
C VAL A 38 -3.44 1.32 -6.88
N ILE A 39 -2.28 0.66 -7.03
CA ILE A 39 -0.96 1.31 -6.93
C ILE A 39 -0.78 2.35 -8.03
N ALA A 40 -1.13 2.02 -9.28
CA ALA A 40 -1.04 2.96 -10.39
C ALA A 40 -1.94 4.19 -10.17
N LEU A 41 -3.18 3.99 -9.72
CA LEU A 41 -4.08 5.09 -9.34
C LEU A 41 -3.50 5.93 -8.21
N GLY A 42 -2.98 5.29 -7.16
CA GLY A 42 -2.32 5.98 -6.05
C GLY A 42 -1.15 6.86 -6.52
N ALA A 43 -0.33 6.35 -7.45
CA ALA A 43 0.75 7.11 -8.05
C ALA A 43 0.23 8.30 -8.88
N CYS A 44 -0.82 8.12 -9.69
CA CYS A 44 -1.44 9.21 -10.43
C CYS A 44 -1.94 10.32 -9.48
N LEU A 45 -2.66 9.96 -8.41
CA LEU A 45 -3.12 10.92 -7.40
C LEU A 45 -1.94 11.65 -6.74
N PHE A 46 -0.84 10.93 -6.44
CA PHE A 46 0.37 11.51 -5.86
C PHE A 46 0.98 12.57 -6.78
N PHE A 47 1.16 12.25 -8.06
CA PHE A 47 1.70 13.21 -9.02
C PHE A 47 0.76 14.39 -9.27
N THR A 48 -0.57 14.17 -9.26
CA THR A 48 -1.53 15.28 -9.33
C THR A 48 -1.40 16.21 -8.12
N LEU A 49 -1.25 15.66 -6.91
CA LEU A 49 -1.07 16.46 -5.69
C LEU A 49 0.21 17.30 -5.75
N LEU A 50 1.30 16.71 -6.24
CA LEU A 50 2.58 17.40 -6.43
C LEU A 50 2.49 18.52 -7.48
N TYR A 51 1.58 18.39 -8.44
CA TYR A 51 1.36 19.42 -9.45
C TYR A 51 0.53 20.59 -8.90
N THR A 52 -0.43 20.33 -8.01
CA THR A 52 -1.38 21.35 -7.51
C THR A 52 -0.96 22.01 -6.20
N THR A 53 0.05 21.51 -5.51
CA THR A 53 0.36 21.91 -4.13
C THR A 53 1.85 21.83 -3.85
N ASP A 54 2.36 22.71 -2.98
CA ASP A 54 3.75 22.66 -2.52
C ASP A 54 4.08 21.29 -1.91
N ILE A 55 5.26 20.77 -2.25
CA ILE A 55 5.76 19.45 -1.81
C ILE A 55 5.69 19.31 -0.27
N SER A 56 5.97 20.41 0.45
CA SER A 56 5.94 20.48 1.91
C SER A 56 4.56 20.22 2.52
N ARG A 57 3.47 20.49 1.79
CA ARG A 57 2.08 20.24 2.22
C ARG A 57 1.47 18.99 1.61
N ALA A 58 1.88 18.64 0.38
CA ALA A 58 1.36 17.46 -0.30
C ALA A 58 1.78 16.14 0.39
N LEU A 59 3.03 16.06 0.86
CA LEU A 59 3.59 14.85 1.48
C LEU A 59 2.87 14.47 2.80
N PRO A 60 2.67 15.39 3.77
CA PRO A 60 1.94 15.07 4.99
C PRO A 60 0.49 14.62 4.75
N VAL A 61 -0.23 15.30 3.85
CA VAL A 61 -1.63 15.00 3.55
C VAL A 61 -1.77 13.60 2.95
N MET A 62 -0.93 13.28 1.97
CA MET A 62 -1.00 11.99 1.30
C MET A 62 -0.52 10.83 2.18
N GLY A 63 0.56 11.03 2.94
CA GLY A 63 1.07 10.03 3.89
C GLY A 63 0.11 9.79 5.06
N GLY A 64 -0.49 10.85 5.60
CA GLY A 64 -1.43 10.76 6.71
C GLY A 64 -2.74 10.08 6.34
N ILE A 65 -3.41 10.56 5.29
CA ILE A 65 -4.68 9.99 4.83
C ILE A 65 -4.47 8.56 4.32
N GLY A 66 -3.37 8.32 3.58
CA GLY A 66 -3.02 6.98 3.11
C GLY A 66 -2.86 5.98 4.25
N TYR A 67 -2.19 6.38 5.33
CA TYR A 67 -2.02 5.51 6.50
C TYR A 67 -3.35 5.24 7.22
N ILE A 68 -4.22 6.23 7.38
CA ILE A 68 -5.55 6.04 7.97
C ILE A 68 -6.37 5.05 7.14
N ILE A 69 -6.37 5.18 5.82
CA ILE A 69 -7.08 4.26 4.92
C ILE A 69 -6.54 2.83 5.09
N VAL A 70 -5.22 2.66 5.08
CA VAL A 70 -4.57 1.34 5.28
C VAL A 70 -4.87 0.77 6.66
N PHE A 71 -4.87 1.59 7.70
CA PHE A 71 -5.19 1.16 9.06
C PHE A 71 -6.63 0.67 9.20
N VAL A 72 -7.59 1.41 8.64
CA VAL A 72 -9.01 1.01 8.63
C VAL A 72 -9.24 -0.24 7.78
N TYR A 73 -8.66 -0.28 6.57
CA TYR A 73 -8.74 -1.46 5.70
C TYR A 73 -8.03 -2.68 6.31
N GLY A 74 -6.88 -2.51 6.96
CA GLY A 74 -6.14 -3.59 7.61
C GLY A 74 -6.95 -4.25 8.72
N HIS A 75 -7.64 -3.46 9.54
CA HIS A 75 -8.52 -3.99 10.57
C HIS A 75 -9.74 -4.72 9.99
N PHE A 76 -10.46 -4.09 9.06
CA PHE A 76 -11.72 -4.65 8.55
C PHE A 76 -11.55 -5.80 7.55
N LEU A 77 -10.56 -5.73 6.66
CA LEU A 77 -10.37 -6.69 5.57
C LEU A 77 -9.33 -7.78 5.88
N LEU A 78 -8.28 -7.47 6.65
CA LEU A 78 -7.25 -8.45 7.01
C LEU A 78 -7.47 -9.06 8.41
N GLY A 79 -8.36 -8.48 9.22
CA GLY A 79 -8.61 -8.95 10.59
C GLY A 79 -7.38 -8.81 11.49
N GLU A 80 -6.50 -7.85 11.17
CA GLU A 80 -5.30 -7.62 11.97
C GLU A 80 -5.68 -7.12 13.36
N SER A 81 -5.08 -7.71 14.39
CA SER A 81 -5.19 -7.25 15.77
C SER A 81 -4.60 -5.85 15.84
N ILE A 82 -5.46 -4.85 16.00
CA ILE A 82 -5.02 -3.50 16.31
C ILE A 82 -4.42 -3.50 17.71
N ASN A 83 -3.17 -3.06 17.82
CA ASN A 83 -2.53 -2.78 19.08
C ASN A 83 -2.86 -1.35 19.53
N SER A 84 -3.11 -1.14 20.83
CA SER A 84 -3.34 0.18 21.43
C SER A 84 -2.26 1.20 21.07
N TYR A 85 -1.00 0.77 20.92
CA TYR A 85 0.09 1.64 20.46
C TYR A 85 -0.08 2.12 19.02
N GLN A 86 -0.66 1.32 18.13
CA GLN A 86 -0.92 1.73 16.74
C GLN A 86 -2.01 2.80 16.68
N ILE A 87 -3.03 2.71 17.52
CA ILE A 87 -4.09 3.73 17.62
C ILE A 87 -3.49 5.07 18.06
N VAL A 88 -2.64 5.06 19.10
CA VAL A 88 -1.94 6.26 19.56
C VAL A 88 -1.04 6.83 18.46
N GLY A 89 -0.32 5.96 17.73
CA GLY A 89 0.47 6.35 16.58
C GLY A 89 -0.35 7.03 15.48
N VAL A 90 -1.48 6.45 15.09
CA VAL A 90 -2.41 7.02 14.08
C VAL A 90 -2.91 8.40 14.52
N LEU A 91 -3.29 8.56 15.78
CA LEU A 91 -3.72 9.84 16.34
C LEU A 91 -2.61 10.88 16.24
N LEU A 92 -1.39 10.52 16.65
CA LEU A 92 -0.22 11.42 16.58
C LEU A 92 0.12 11.82 15.14
N LEU A 93 0.04 10.86 14.20
CA LEU A 93 0.27 11.07 12.78
C LEU A 93 -0.77 12.04 12.19
N THR A 94 -2.04 11.87 12.58
CA THR A 94 -3.15 12.75 12.16
C THR A 94 -2.97 14.17 12.70
N ILE A 95 -2.59 14.30 13.97
CA ILE A 95 -2.33 15.61 14.59
C ILE A 95 -1.12 16.29 13.93
N GLY A 96 -0.02 15.56 13.73
CA GLY A 96 1.18 16.09 13.11
C GLY A 96 0.95 16.58 11.68
N THR A 97 0.23 15.79 10.87
CA THR A 97 -0.11 16.16 9.49
C THR A 97 -1.06 17.36 9.41
N PHE A 98 -1.99 17.51 10.36
CA PHE A 98 -2.83 18.69 10.47
C PHE A 98 -2.02 19.97 10.73
N PHE A 99 -1.06 19.93 11.67
CA PHE A 99 -0.19 21.06 11.96
C PHE A 99 0.72 21.43 10.80
N LEU A 100 1.23 20.46 10.05
CA LEU A 100 2.07 20.68 8.86
C LEU A 100 1.32 21.33 7.69
N THR A 101 0.00 21.16 7.64
CA THR A 101 -0.82 21.63 6.52
C THR A 101 -1.36 23.05 6.72
N LYS A 102 -1.43 23.52 7.97
CA LYS A 102 -1.84 24.88 8.35
C LYS A 102 -0.73 25.90 8.09
#